data_AF-A0A517L378-F1
#
_entry.id   AF-A0A517L378-F1
#
_cell.length_a   1.000
_cell.length_b   1.000
_cell.length_c   1.000
_cell.angle_alpha   90.00
_cell.angle_beta   90.00
_cell.angle_gamma   90.00
#
_symmetry.space_group_name_H-M   'P 1'
#
loop_
_entity.id
_entity.type
_entity.pdbx_description
1 polymer ?
#
loop_
_entity_poly.entity_id
_entity_poly.type
_entity_poly.pdbx_seq_one_letter_code
_entity_poly.pdbx_strand_id
1 'polypeptide(L)'
;MENNGVQNAAVETAQAVPQAEAISADEIALYDRQIRLWGVQAQENIRKANILLIRVKALANEVAKNLVLAGIGKLTIIDHEVVTEDDLAAQFFIQEADVGRNRAEAAAPEMRKLNPRVEITVDTSDVRDKPDLAGFFAPFDIIIATDLDFPTTSTLNAASRMKEKAFYAGGAHGMYGYIFADLISHTFQIERKKSNVPTRIGPECTTRSIISTTTKRENGELKEVVVKKELYTPLLLANSSPLPSEILNRNRLLKQVTPLLSCLRALWDFEKELGRAPTHSHTDLQAFTTKATEKHRELQLPMETLRSEFLRSFLQNIGSEMSPVTAFLGAHLAQDVINVLGAREQPIQNFVMFDGEEFQAPVYSLHPIFDDGLDAVVNGVSVVPAAQVVTVGGPSNAMVIGDWQHGEKIPGYGLFFSEMFQDTHDSSSFTLGTQVNFFAERFGVDIIAMIRKFVIVL
;
A
#
# COMPACT_ATOMS: atom_id res chain seq x y z
N MET A 1 23.84 -73.64 12.82
CA MET A 1 24.46 -72.45 12.21
C MET A 1 23.75 -72.25 10.87
N GLU A 2 22.44 -71.91 10.89
CA GLU A 2 21.88 -70.55 11.01
C GLU A 2 22.44 -69.58 9.96
N ASN A 3 21.67 -68.70 9.31
CA ASN A 3 20.25 -68.57 8.97
C ASN A 3 20.20 -67.40 7.96
N ASN A 4 19.09 -67.29 7.24
CA ASN A 4 18.70 -66.30 6.24
C ASN A 4 18.99 -64.81 6.54
N GLY A 5 18.99 -63.98 5.48
CA GLY A 5 18.82 -62.53 5.65
C GLY A 5 18.85 -61.71 4.37
N VAL A 6 17.72 -61.67 3.67
CA VAL A 6 17.40 -60.75 2.56
C VAL A 6 17.37 -59.30 3.08
N GLN A 7 17.84 -58.35 2.26
CA GLN A 7 17.35 -56.96 2.05
C GLN A 7 18.52 -55.97 1.92
N ASN A 8 18.66 -55.38 0.74
CA ASN A 8 18.98 -53.96 0.52
C ASN A 8 18.92 -53.67 -0.99
N ALA A 9 17.71 -53.73 -1.53
CA ALA A 9 17.34 -52.95 -2.70
C ALA A 9 16.61 -51.71 -2.18
N ALA A 10 17.07 -50.53 -2.58
CA ALA A 10 16.59 -49.17 -2.25
C ALA A 10 17.57 -48.33 -1.42
N VAL A 11 18.76 -48.07 -1.97
CA VAL A 11 19.57 -46.90 -1.59
C VAL A 11 19.91 -46.16 -2.88
N GLU A 12 18.93 -45.49 -3.46
CA GLU A 12 19.13 -44.48 -4.49
C GLU A 12 17.82 -43.72 -4.67
N THR A 13 17.71 -42.59 -3.95
CA THR A 13 17.04 -41.33 -4.32
C THR A 13 16.69 -40.57 -3.04
N ALA A 14 17.65 -39.83 -2.51
CA ALA A 14 17.36 -38.66 -1.69
C ALA A 14 18.15 -37.50 -2.31
N GLN A 15 17.55 -36.90 -3.33
CA GLN A 15 18.05 -35.66 -3.92
C GLN A 15 18.10 -34.59 -2.84
N ALA A 16 19.25 -33.90 -2.77
CA ALA A 16 19.53 -32.84 -1.83
C ALA A 16 18.52 -31.68 -2.00
N VAL A 17 17.71 -31.47 -0.97
CA VAL A 17 17.05 -30.18 -0.74
C VAL A 17 18.12 -29.21 -0.22
N PRO A 18 18.30 -28.01 -0.79
CA PRO A 18 19.25 -27.06 -0.24
C PRO A 18 18.80 -26.68 1.18
N GLN A 19 19.68 -26.92 2.16
CA GLN A 19 19.47 -26.48 3.52
C GLN A 19 19.34 -24.95 3.51
N ALA A 20 18.14 -24.44 3.83
CA ALA A 20 18.03 -23.08 4.33
C ALA A 20 18.97 -22.98 5.53
N GLU A 21 19.90 -22.02 5.52
CA GLU A 21 20.81 -21.79 6.65
C GLU A 21 19.97 -21.62 7.91
N ALA A 22 20.04 -22.60 8.81
CA ALA A 22 19.35 -22.56 10.09
C ALA A 22 19.82 -21.31 10.87
N ILE A 23 18.90 -20.68 11.61
CA ILE A 23 19.23 -19.51 12.44
C ILE A 23 20.43 -19.85 13.32
N SER A 24 21.52 -19.08 13.21
CA SER A 24 22.74 -19.35 14.00
C SER A 24 22.45 -19.23 15.49
N ALA A 25 23.20 -19.93 16.34
CA ALA A 25 23.00 -19.91 17.79
C ALA A 25 23.04 -18.48 18.38
N ASP A 26 23.92 -17.63 17.85
CA ASP A 26 24.05 -16.23 18.26
C ASP A 26 22.81 -15.41 17.88
N GLU A 27 22.17 -15.72 16.75
CA GLU A 27 20.94 -15.06 16.32
C GLU A 27 19.73 -15.55 17.09
N ILE A 28 19.67 -16.84 17.43
CA ILE A 28 18.66 -17.36 18.35
C ILE A 28 18.75 -16.64 19.69
N ALA A 29 19.97 -16.43 20.22
CA ALA A 29 20.16 -15.72 21.48
C ALA A 29 19.76 -14.23 21.38
N LEU A 30 20.12 -13.55 20.28
CA LEU A 30 19.76 -12.15 20.05
C LEU A 30 18.24 -11.95 19.92
N TYR A 31 17.58 -12.84 19.18
CA TYR A 31 16.14 -12.77 18.91
C TYR A 31 15.30 -13.62 19.86
N ASP A 32 15.84 -14.17 20.94
CA ASP A 32 15.12 -15.09 21.84
C ASP A 32 13.78 -14.50 22.31
N ARG A 33 13.77 -13.24 22.72
CA ARG A 33 12.54 -12.54 23.15
C ARG A 33 11.52 -12.39 22.02
N GLN A 34 11.99 -12.11 20.81
CA GLN A 34 11.18 -11.98 19.61
C GLN A 34 10.61 -13.37 19.23
N ILE A 35 11.46 -14.38 19.11
CA ILE A 35 11.10 -15.77 18.79
C ILE A 35 10.06 -16.32 19.78
N ARG A 36 10.13 -15.97 21.06
CA ARG A 36 9.10 -16.37 22.05
C ARG A 36 7.72 -15.76 21.78
N LEU A 37 7.67 -14.59 21.15
CA LEU A 37 6.42 -13.90 20.84
C LEU A 37 5.77 -14.47 19.58
N TRP A 38 6.49 -14.44 18.45
CA TRP A 38 5.94 -14.79 17.13
C TRP A 38 6.44 -16.13 16.56
N GLY A 39 7.30 -16.85 17.27
CA GLY A 39 7.78 -18.17 16.88
C GLY A 39 8.92 -18.15 15.86
N VAL A 40 9.61 -19.29 15.74
CA VAL A 40 10.79 -19.44 14.88
C VAL A 40 10.47 -19.19 13.40
N GLN A 41 9.36 -19.75 12.89
CA GLN A 41 9.00 -19.60 11.47
C GLN A 41 8.76 -18.13 11.08
N ALA A 42 8.13 -17.34 11.94
CA ALA A 42 7.93 -15.92 11.69
C ALA A 42 9.27 -15.18 11.64
N GLN A 43 10.19 -15.50 12.56
CA GLN A 43 11.53 -14.92 12.55
C GLN A 43 12.32 -15.28 11.28
N GLU A 44 12.19 -16.51 10.77
CA GLU A 44 12.81 -16.91 9.50
C GLU A 44 12.27 -16.10 8.31
N ASN A 45 10.95 -15.84 8.29
CA ASN A 45 10.35 -15.02 7.24
C ASN A 45 10.84 -13.57 7.32
N ILE A 46 10.88 -13.00 8.53
CA ILE A 46 11.42 -11.65 8.79
C ILE A 46 12.85 -11.56 8.25
N ARG A 47 13.71 -12.53 8.59
CA ARG A 47 15.11 -12.56 8.13
C ARG A 47 15.31 -12.68 6.63
N LYS A 48 14.34 -13.23 5.90
CA LYS A 48 14.38 -13.34 4.44
C LYS A 48 13.80 -12.12 3.74
N ALA A 49 13.10 -11.26 4.48
CA ALA A 49 12.38 -10.12 3.91
C ALA A 49 13.35 -9.11 3.28
N ASN A 50 13.02 -8.69 2.07
CA ASN A 50 13.66 -7.59 1.35
C ASN A 50 12.68 -6.40 1.25
N ILE A 51 12.99 -5.30 1.93
CA ILE A 51 12.08 -4.16 2.05
C ILE A 51 12.66 -2.95 1.32
N LEU A 52 11.81 -2.26 0.55
CA LEU A 52 12.10 -0.96 -0.02
C LEU A 52 11.45 0.13 0.83
N LEU A 53 12.22 1.12 1.27
CA LEU A 53 11.74 2.29 2.00
C LEU A 53 12.06 3.55 1.18
N ILE A 54 11.01 4.24 0.76
CA ILE A 54 11.06 5.38 -0.16
C ILE A 54 10.84 6.64 0.65
N ARG A 55 11.73 7.62 0.44
CA ARG A 55 11.78 8.97 1.06
C ARG A 55 12.17 8.92 2.55
N VAL A 56 13.43 9.25 2.85
CA VAL A 56 14.03 9.09 4.18
C VAL A 56 13.86 10.37 5.00
N LYS A 57 12.69 10.48 5.62
CA LYS A 57 12.35 11.52 6.60
C LYS A 57 12.22 10.97 8.02
N ALA A 58 11.70 11.73 8.99
CA ALA A 58 11.66 11.30 10.39
C ALA A 58 10.76 10.07 10.61
N LEU A 59 9.63 9.98 9.91
CA LEU A 59 8.78 8.77 9.91
C LEU A 59 9.53 7.54 9.39
N ALA A 60 10.24 7.70 8.27
CA ALA A 60 11.04 6.63 7.67
C ALA A 60 12.14 6.14 8.62
N ASN A 61 12.79 7.05 9.37
CA ASN A 61 13.82 6.69 10.34
C ASN A 61 13.25 5.80 11.46
N GLU A 62 12.05 6.10 11.94
CA GLU A 62 11.35 5.28 12.94
C GLU A 62 10.96 3.90 12.38
N VAL A 63 10.45 3.85 11.14
CA VAL A 63 10.18 2.57 10.46
C VAL A 63 11.45 1.76 10.30
N ALA A 64 12.51 2.35 9.75
CA ALA A 64 13.79 1.69 9.51
C ALA A 64 14.43 1.18 10.81
N LYS A 65 14.43 1.99 11.88
CA LYS A 65 14.92 1.57 13.21
C LYS A 65 14.24 0.29 13.67
N ASN A 66 12.90 0.26 13.65
CA ASN A 66 12.14 -0.88 14.14
C ASN A 66 12.35 -2.13 13.27
N LEU A 67 12.36 -2.00 11.94
CA LEU A 67 12.60 -3.12 11.03
C LEU A 67 14.02 -3.68 11.14
N VAL A 68 15.03 -2.82 11.21
CA VAL A 68 16.44 -3.23 11.34
C VAL A 68 16.68 -3.95 12.67
N LEU A 69 16.11 -3.45 13.77
CA LEU A 69 16.18 -4.11 15.08
C LEU A 69 15.37 -5.43 15.15
N ALA A 70 14.30 -5.56 14.36
CA ALA A 70 13.57 -6.82 14.19
C ALA A 70 14.38 -7.87 13.39
N GLY A 71 15.44 -7.45 12.69
CA GLY A 71 16.33 -8.35 11.97
C GLY A 71 15.78 -8.78 10.61
N ILE A 72 15.22 -7.83 9.85
CA ILE A 72 14.91 -8.06 8.43
C ILE A 72 16.17 -8.44 7.63
N GLY A 73 16.00 -9.10 6.49
CA GLY A 73 17.14 -9.51 5.67
C GLY A 73 17.84 -8.34 5.00
N LYS A 74 17.08 -7.55 4.23
CA LYS A 74 17.58 -6.42 3.46
C LYS A 74 16.67 -5.21 3.56
N LEU A 75 17.28 -4.03 3.66
CA LEU A 75 16.62 -2.75 3.58
C LEU A 75 17.28 -1.91 2.47
N THR A 76 16.53 -1.62 1.41
CA THR A 76 16.94 -0.60 0.44
C THR A 76 16.24 0.69 0.77
N ILE A 77 17.01 1.75 1.01
CA ILE A 77 16.49 3.10 1.20
C ILE A 77 16.73 3.94 -0.05
N ILE A 78 15.69 4.64 -0.50
CA ILE A 78 15.76 5.53 -1.66
C ILE A 78 15.29 6.93 -1.31
N ASP A 79 16.14 7.93 -1.53
CA ASP A 79 15.78 9.35 -1.42
C ASP A 79 16.70 10.17 -2.31
N HIS A 80 16.13 11.09 -3.09
CA HIS A 80 16.88 11.98 -3.96
C HIS A 80 17.19 13.33 -3.31
N GLU A 81 16.53 13.65 -2.20
CA GLU A 81 16.74 14.92 -1.52
C GLU A 81 17.95 14.93 -0.61
N VAL A 82 18.41 16.15 -0.33
CA VAL A 82 19.52 16.44 0.57
C VAL A 82 18.99 16.76 1.97
N VAL A 83 19.83 16.54 2.97
CA VAL A 83 19.57 16.93 4.34
C VAL A 83 19.47 18.45 4.42
N THR A 84 18.37 18.94 5.00
CA THR A 84 18.16 20.34 5.33
C THR A 84 18.25 20.55 6.85
N GLU A 85 18.30 21.80 7.30
CA GLU A 85 18.29 22.12 8.74
C GLU A 85 17.00 21.62 9.43
N ASP A 86 15.86 21.69 8.75
CA ASP A 86 14.57 21.21 9.28
C ASP A 86 14.59 19.71 9.61
N ASP A 87 15.35 18.92 8.84
CA ASP A 87 15.45 17.48 9.06
C ASP A 87 16.08 17.16 10.42
N LEU A 88 17.02 17.99 10.90
CA LEU A 88 17.72 17.78 12.17
C LEU A 88 16.79 17.83 13.39
N ALA A 89 15.61 18.44 13.26
CA ALA A 89 14.65 18.57 14.36
C ALA A 89 14.00 17.24 14.76
N ALA A 90 13.80 16.32 13.80
CA ALA A 90 13.06 15.08 14.03
C ALA A 90 13.81 13.82 13.55
N GLN A 91 14.84 13.96 12.71
CA GLN A 91 15.63 12.84 12.21
C GLN A 91 16.85 12.54 13.10
N PHE A 92 16.88 11.36 13.71
CA PHE A 92 17.96 10.94 14.62
C PHE A 92 19.09 10.14 13.95
N PHE A 93 19.02 9.85 12.65
CA PHE A 93 20.08 9.15 11.90
C PHE A 93 21.06 10.08 11.19
N ILE A 94 20.84 11.39 11.25
CA ILE A 94 21.67 12.40 10.60
C ILE A 94 22.19 13.40 11.62
N GLN A 95 23.26 14.11 11.29
CA GLN A 95 23.87 15.13 12.13
C GLN A 95 23.99 16.46 11.39
N GLU A 96 24.29 17.54 12.12
CA GLU A 96 24.49 18.88 11.55
C GLU A 96 25.57 18.88 10.45
N ALA A 97 26.60 18.04 10.60
CA ALA A 97 27.65 17.88 9.60
C ALA A 97 27.18 17.24 8.28
N ASP A 98 25.97 16.65 8.25
CA ASP A 98 25.40 16.02 7.07
C ASP A 98 24.54 16.97 6.22
N VAL A 99 24.29 18.20 6.67
CA VAL A 99 23.51 19.19 5.91
C VAL A 99 24.11 19.38 4.52
N GLY A 100 23.26 19.27 3.49
CA GLY A 100 23.64 19.31 2.08
C GLY A 100 24.10 17.98 1.48
N ARG A 101 24.27 16.92 2.27
CA ARG A 101 24.49 15.54 1.77
C ARG A 101 23.14 14.89 1.45
N ASN A 102 23.14 13.85 0.61
CA ASN A 102 21.93 13.08 0.34
C ASN A 102 21.39 12.43 1.63
N ARG A 103 20.07 12.51 1.88
CA ARG A 103 19.43 12.00 3.11
C ARG A 103 19.65 10.51 3.32
N ALA A 104 19.45 9.71 2.27
CA ALA A 104 19.60 8.25 2.36
C ALA A 104 21.06 7.84 2.61
N GLU A 105 22.01 8.50 1.95
CA GLU A 105 23.45 8.28 2.21
C GLU A 105 23.87 8.68 3.62
N ALA A 106 23.35 9.80 4.12
CA ALA A 106 23.65 10.31 5.47
C ALA A 106 23.10 9.39 6.56
N ALA A 107 21.88 8.85 6.38
CA ALA A 107 21.22 8.01 7.38
C ALA A 107 21.73 6.56 7.43
N ALA A 108 22.18 6.00 6.29
CA ALA A 108 22.56 4.59 6.17
C ALA A 108 23.63 4.11 7.20
N PRO A 109 24.69 4.88 7.52
CA PRO A 109 25.69 4.46 8.50
C PRO A 109 25.10 4.20 9.89
N GLU A 110 24.20 5.07 10.38
CA GLU A 110 23.57 4.88 11.69
C GLU A 110 22.59 3.71 11.68
N MET A 111 21.85 3.51 10.58
CA MET A 111 20.99 2.33 10.43
C MET A 111 21.80 1.03 10.48
N ARG A 112 22.97 0.97 9.82
CA ARG A 112 23.85 -0.23 9.83
C ARG A 112 24.39 -0.55 11.22
N LYS A 113 24.62 0.48 12.06
CA LYS A 113 25.09 0.28 13.44
C LYS A 113 24.04 -0.39 14.33
N LEU A 114 22.74 -0.22 14.04
CA LEU A 114 21.67 -0.83 14.82
C LEU A 114 21.72 -2.36 14.76
N ASN A 115 21.96 -2.90 13.56
CA ASN A 115 22.08 -4.34 13.37
C ASN A 115 22.94 -4.66 12.13
N PRO A 116 24.22 -5.03 12.33
CA PRO A 116 25.14 -5.35 11.23
C PRO A 116 24.74 -6.57 10.38
N ARG A 117 23.73 -7.34 10.80
CA ARG A 117 23.22 -8.50 10.07
C ARG A 117 22.22 -8.13 8.97
N VAL A 118 21.70 -6.90 8.99
CA VAL A 118 20.78 -6.40 7.96
C VAL A 118 21.59 -5.77 6.84
N GLU A 119 21.37 -6.21 5.61
CA GLU A 119 21.99 -5.60 4.43
C GLU A 119 21.29 -4.29 4.11
N ILE A 120 22.02 -3.16 4.21
CA ILE A 120 21.47 -1.83 3.93
C ILE A 120 22.07 -1.28 2.64
N THR A 121 21.21 -1.08 1.65
CA THR A 121 21.52 -0.53 0.32
C THR A 121 20.92 0.87 0.18
N VAL A 122 21.65 1.76 -0.49
CA VAL A 122 21.24 3.15 -0.70
C VAL A 122 21.06 3.39 -2.20
N ASP A 123 19.97 4.08 -2.55
CA ASP A 123 19.72 4.60 -3.89
C ASP A 123 19.42 6.10 -3.77
N THR A 124 20.20 6.93 -4.47
CA THR A 124 20.09 8.39 -4.39
C THR A 124 19.28 8.99 -5.53
N SER A 125 18.73 8.16 -6.41
CA SER A 125 17.88 8.64 -7.50
C SER A 125 16.45 8.90 -7.06
N ASP A 126 15.72 9.67 -7.86
CA ASP A 126 14.29 9.80 -7.66
C ASP A 126 13.60 8.51 -8.10
N VAL A 127 12.72 7.98 -7.25
CA VAL A 127 11.92 6.79 -7.59
C VAL A 127 11.04 7.03 -8.82
N ARG A 128 10.66 8.28 -9.09
CA ARG A 128 9.85 8.68 -10.26
C ARG A 128 10.61 8.54 -11.57
N ASP A 129 11.93 8.60 -11.53
CA ASP A 129 12.80 8.53 -12.71
C ASP A 129 13.15 7.09 -13.10
N LYS A 130 12.65 6.08 -12.38
CA LYS A 130 12.88 4.67 -12.72
C LYS A 130 12.19 4.33 -14.05
N PRO A 131 12.94 3.90 -15.10
CA PRO A 131 12.37 3.66 -16.42
C PRO A 131 11.40 2.47 -16.44
N ASP A 132 11.63 1.47 -15.60
CA ASP A 132 10.71 0.37 -15.33
C ASP A 132 10.47 0.29 -13.81
N LEU A 133 9.56 1.13 -13.32
CA LEU A 133 9.21 1.18 -11.90
C LEU A 133 8.66 -0.16 -11.38
N ALA A 134 7.82 -0.84 -12.17
CA ALA A 134 7.29 -2.14 -11.79
C ALA A 134 8.43 -3.19 -11.75
N GLY A 135 9.31 -3.23 -12.74
CA GLY A 135 10.49 -4.10 -12.72
C GLY A 135 11.41 -3.83 -11.53
N PHE A 136 11.62 -2.55 -11.18
CA PHE A 136 12.37 -2.14 -10.00
C PHE A 136 11.78 -2.68 -8.69
N PHE A 137 10.45 -2.83 -8.63
CA PHE A 137 9.73 -3.35 -7.45
C PHE A 137 9.74 -4.88 -7.32
N ALA A 138 10.03 -5.62 -8.39
CA ALA A 138 10.02 -7.08 -8.40
C ALA A 138 10.88 -7.79 -7.30
N PRO A 139 12.08 -7.31 -6.93
CA PRO A 139 12.91 -8.01 -5.94
C PRO A 139 12.50 -7.78 -4.49
N PHE A 140 11.63 -6.81 -4.21
CA PHE A 140 11.18 -6.50 -2.85
C PHE A 140 9.95 -7.32 -2.47
N ASP A 141 9.77 -7.60 -1.19
CA ASP A 141 8.57 -8.24 -0.64
C ASP A 141 7.55 -7.18 -0.24
N ILE A 142 8.03 -6.08 0.35
CA ILE A 142 7.23 -4.98 0.88
C ILE A 142 7.85 -3.65 0.45
N ILE A 143 7.00 -2.74 -0.01
CA ILE A 143 7.35 -1.38 -0.40
C ILE A 143 6.68 -0.41 0.59
N ILE A 144 7.46 0.50 1.15
CA ILE A 144 6.99 1.49 2.12
C ILE A 144 7.31 2.87 1.56
N ALA A 145 6.29 3.69 1.34
CA ALA A 145 6.40 5.06 0.86
C ALA A 145 6.03 6.04 1.97
N THR A 146 6.94 6.94 2.35
CA THR A 146 6.67 7.93 3.41
C THR A 146 6.73 9.35 2.89
N ASP A 147 5.83 10.22 3.37
CA ASP A 147 5.88 11.67 3.14
C ASP A 147 6.03 12.10 1.66
N LEU A 148 5.34 11.37 0.77
CA LEU A 148 5.22 11.66 -0.66
C LEU A 148 3.85 12.26 -1.00
N ASP A 149 3.77 12.99 -2.10
CA ASP A 149 2.51 13.50 -2.64
C ASP A 149 1.58 12.35 -3.09
N PHE A 150 0.28 12.63 -3.11
CA PHE A 150 -0.73 11.63 -3.44
C PHE A 150 -0.60 11.04 -4.86
N PRO A 151 -0.38 11.84 -5.93
CA PRO A 151 -0.14 11.31 -7.27
C PRO A 151 1.04 10.32 -7.34
N THR A 152 2.18 10.69 -6.74
CA THR A 152 3.35 9.80 -6.68
C THR A 152 3.00 8.53 -5.90
N THR A 153 2.49 8.66 -4.68
CA THR A 153 2.15 7.51 -3.81
C THR A 153 1.15 6.56 -4.48
N SER A 154 0.14 7.09 -5.17
CA SER A 154 -0.84 6.30 -5.92
C SER A 154 -0.21 5.54 -7.09
N THR A 155 0.74 6.16 -7.79
CA THR A 155 1.51 5.53 -8.88
C THR A 155 2.38 4.40 -8.36
N LEU A 156 3.08 4.63 -7.24
CA LEU A 156 3.88 3.60 -6.57
C LEU A 156 3.00 2.42 -6.11
N ASN A 157 1.85 2.70 -5.52
CA ASN A 157 0.91 1.65 -5.12
C ASN A 157 0.41 0.84 -6.34
N ALA A 158 0.03 1.49 -7.44
CA ALA A 158 -0.36 0.79 -8.66
C ALA A 158 0.78 -0.09 -9.22
N ALA A 159 2.01 0.42 -9.26
CA ALA A 159 3.18 -0.33 -9.70
C ALA A 159 3.49 -1.54 -8.79
N SER A 160 3.31 -1.40 -7.48
CA SER A 160 3.49 -2.50 -6.51
C SER A 160 2.52 -3.66 -6.80
N ARG A 161 1.26 -3.33 -7.10
CA ARG A 161 0.24 -4.33 -7.48
C ARG A 161 0.58 -5.09 -8.75
N MET A 162 1.18 -4.42 -9.75
CA MET A 162 1.60 -5.08 -11.00
C MET A 162 2.63 -6.18 -10.78
N LYS A 163 3.33 -6.18 -9.64
CA LYS A 163 4.29 -7.21 -9.22
C LYS A 163 3.86 -7.99 -7.99
N GLU A 164 2.60 -7.87 -7.59
CA GLU A 164 2.04 -8.57 -6.42
C GLU A 164 2.81 -8.28 -5.12
N LYS A 165 3.26 -7.04 -4.94
CA LYS A 165 4.03 -6.61 -3.77
C LYS A 165 3.15 -5.88 -2.77
N ALA A 166 3.33 -6.20 -1.50
CA ALA A 166 2.65 -5.49 -0.43
C ALA A 166 3.16 -4.04 -0.36
N PHE A 167 2.24 -3.12 -0.10
CA PHE A 167 2.52 -1.70 -0.12
C PHE A 167 2.00 -1.02 1.13
N TYR A 168 2.81 -0.14 1.69
CA TYR A 168 2.42 0.78 2.75
C TYR A 168 2.69 2.20 2.31
N ALA A 169 1.81 3.11 2.71
CA ALA A 169 2.10 4.53 2.70
C ALA A 169 1.95 5.11 4.11
N GLY A 170 2.76 6.10 4.45
CA GLY A 170 2.63 6.84 5.70
C GLY A 170 2.98 8.30 5.52
N GLY A 171 2.41 9.16 6.34
CA GLY A 171 2.79 10.57 6.35
C GLY A 171 2.53 11.21 7.69
N ALA A 172 3.38 12.18 8.04
CA ALA A 172 3.25 12.98 9.25
C ALA A 172 3.04 14.46 8.90
N HIS A 173 2.10 15.08 9.60
CA HIS A 173 1.77 16.50 9.52
C HIS A 173 1.63 17.02 10.95
N GLY A 174 2.77 17.36 11.56
CA GLY A 174 2.90 17.85 12.93
C GLY A 174 2.26 16.91 13.94
N MET A 175 1.16 17.34 14.56
CA MET A 175 0.37 16.53 15.51
C MET A 175 -0.48 15.43 14.86
N TYR A 176 -0.57 15.39 13.53
CA TYR A 176 -1.42 14.46 12.79
C TYR A 176 -0.60 13.52 11.91
N GLY A 177 -1.18 12.40 11.50
CA GLY A 177 -0.61 11.58 10.44
C GLY A 177 -1.47 10.40 10.07
N TYR A 178 -0.99 9.58 9.14
CA TYR A 178 -1.74 8.43 8.65
C TYR A 178 -0.82 7.26 8.31
N ILE A 179 -1.42 6.08 8.29
CA ILE A 179 -0.85 4.86 7.69
C ILE A 179 -1.89 4.31 6.73
N PHE A 180 -1.46 3.93 5.55
CA PHE A 180 -2.24 3.19 4.57
C PHE A 180 -1.57 1.85 4.30
N ALA A 181 -2.35 0.77 4.24
CA ALA A 181 -1.89 -0.57 3.90
C ALA A 181 -2.64 -1.08 2.67
N ASP A 182 -1.90 -1.64 1.71
CA ASP A 182 -2.43 -2.39 0.58
C ASP A 182 -1.61 -3.67 0.39
N LEU A 183 -2.12 -4.76 0.96
CA LEU A 183 -1.48 -6.08 0.86
C LEU A 183 -2.02 -6.91 -0.30
N ILE A 184 -2.86 -6.31 -1.16
CA ILE A 184 -3.59 -6.96 -2.27
C ILE A 184 -4.55 -8.04 -1.77
N SER A 185 -3.99 -9.17 -1.35
CA SER A 185 -4.65 -10.29 -0.74
C SER A 185 -3.68 -10.92 0.26
N HIS A 186 -3.96 -10.81 1.56
CA HIS A 186 -3.11 -11.36 2.60
C HIS A 186 -3.79 -12.50 3.35
N THR A 187 -3.09 -13.62 3.53
CA THR A 187 -3.59 -14.76 4.31
C THR A 187 -2.81 -14.86 5.61
N PHE A 188 -3.52 -14.93 6.72
CA PHE A 188 -2.93 -15.04 8.06
C PHE A 188 -3.69 -16.07 8.90
N GLN A 189 -3.03 -16.58 9.94
CA GLN A 189 -3.59 -17.58 10.85
C GLN A 189 -3.73 -17.00 12.26
N ILE A 190 -4.91 -17.15 12.85
CA ILE A 190 -5.17 -16.80 14.25
C ILE A 190 -5.38 -18.06 15.06
N GLU A 191 -4.66 -18.19 16.17
CA GLU A 191 -4.93 -19.21 17.17
C GLU A 191 -5.87 -18.67 18.25
N ARG A 192 -6.96 -19.40 18.52
CA ARG A 192 -7.90 -19.06 19.59
C ARG A 192 -8.36 -20.31 20.34
N LYS A 193 -8.89 -20.12 21.55
CA LYS A 193 -9.55 -21.22 22.27
C LYS A 193 -10.74 -21.70 21.45
N LYS A 194 -10.90 -23.02 21.29
CA LYS A 194 -12.00 -23.58 20.51
C LYS A 194 -13.33 -23.20 21.16
N SER A 195 -14.19 -22.53 20.38
CA SER A 195 -15.56 -22.21 20.80
C SER A 195 -16.45 -23.44 20.70
N ASN A 196 -17.53 -23.46 21.48
CA ASN A 196 -18.61 -24.46 21.33
C ASN A 196 -19.43 -24.22 20.04
N VAL A 197 -19.35 -23.02 19.46
CA VAL A 197 -19.98 -22.68 18.18
C VAL A 197 -19.02 -23.03 17.04
N PRO A 198 -19.42 -23.88 16.07
CA PRO A 198 -18.59 -24.19 14.91
C PRO A 198 -18.28 -22.94 14.09
N THR A 199 -17.02 -22.77 13.72
CA THR A 199 -16.59 -21.70 12.81
C THR A 199 -17.08 -21.99 11.41
N ARG A 200 -17.82 -21.06 10.81
CA ARG A 200 -18.30 -21.17 9.44
C ARG A 200 -17.20 -20.72 8.48
N ILE A 201 -16.89 -21.55 7.48
CA ILE A 201 -16.00 -21.21 6.37
C ILE A 201 -16.79 -20.33 5.40
N GLY A 202 -16.16 -19.29 4.86
CA GLY A 202 -16.79 -18.31 3.97
C GLY A 202 -16.56 -16.86 4.39
N PRO A 203 -17.29 -15.90 3.80
CA PRO A 203 -17.14 -14.47 4.08
C PRO A 203 -17.55 -14.15 5.52
N GLU A 204 -16.68 -13.42 6.24
CA GLU A 204 -16.93 -12.87 7.58
C GLU A 204 -17.38 -11.41 7.48
N CYS A 205 -16.78 -10.65 6.56
CA CYS A 205 -17.21 -9.32 6.15
C CYS A 205 -16.90 -9.12 4.65
N THR A 206 -17.11 -7.91 4.13
CA THR A 206 -16.85 -7.55 2.72
C THR A 206 -15.41 -7.79 2.29
N THR A 207 -14.45 -7.65 3.20
CA THR A 207 -13.00 -7.73 2.89
C THR A 207 -12.35 -9.00 3.43
N ARG A 208 -13.02 -9.73 4.31
CA ARG A 208 -12.46 -10.87 5.05
C ARG A 208 -13.26 -12.14 4.84
N SER A 209 -12.55 -13.23 4.60
CA SER A 209 -13.11 -14.58 4.57
C SER A 209 -12.30 -15.55 5.42
N ILE A 210 -12.99 -16.53 5.99
CA ILE A 210 -12.38 -17.69 6.66
C ILE A 210 -12.20 -18.77 5.60
N ILE A 211 -10.94 -19.16 5.35
CA ILE A 211 -10.60 -20.18 4.35
C ILE A 211 -10.70 -21.59 4.97
N SER A 212 -10.11 -21.77 6.15
CA SER A 212 -10.04 -23.08 6.77
C SER A 212 -9.89 -22.98 8.29
N THR A 213 -10.27 -24.06 8.98
CA THR A 213 -10.08 -24.20 10.42
C THR A 213 -9.47 -25.55 10.73
N THR A 214 -8.49 -25.56 11.64
CA THR A 214 -7.84 -26.78 12.13
C THR A 214 -7.87 -26.77 13.64
N THR A 215 -8.12 -27.91 14.26
CA THR A 215 -8.04 -28.04 15.72
C THR A 215 -6.69 -28.64 16.11
N LYS A 216 -6.01 -28.03 17.08
CA LYS A 216 -4.78 -28.57 17.70
C LYS A 216 -4.98 -28.68 19.21
N ARG A 217 -4.39 -29.70 19.83
CA ARG A 217 -4.37 -29.85 21.28
C ARG A 217 -2.98 -29.46 21.79
N GLU A 218 -2.92 -28.44 22.63
CA GLU A 218 -1.67 -27.92 23.18
C GLU A 218 -1.84 -27.72 24.69
N ASN A 219 -0.94 -28.28 25.49
CA ASN A 219 -0.97 -28.20 26.97
C ASN A 219 -2.31 -28.59 27.61
N GLY A 220 -3.05 -29.52 27.00
CA GLY A 220 -4.36 -29.98 27.50
C GLY A 220 -5.55 -29.12 27.08
N GLU A 221 -5.33 -27.94 26.48
CA GLU A 221 -6.38 -27.10 25.91
C GLU A 221 -6.60 -27.41 24.41
N LEU A 222 -7.87 -27.40 23.97
CA LEU A 222 -8.21 -27.46 22.54
C LEU A 222 -8.15 -26.05 21.96
N LYS A 223 -7.17 -25.81 21.09
CA LYS A 223 -7.06 -24.58 20.30
C LYS A 223 -7.59 -24.82 18.89
N GLU A 224 -8.22 -23.78 18.34
CA GLU A 224 -8.63 -23.70 16.96
C GLU A 224 -7.69 -22.71 16.24
N VAL A 225 -7.06 -23.18 15.17
CA VAL A 225 -6.29 -22.38 14.23
C VAL A 225 -7.21 -22.02 13.08
N VAL A 226 -7.49 -20.74 12.91
CA VAL A 226 -8.38 -20.20 11.86
C VAL A 226 -7.53 -19.47 10.84
N VAL A 227 -7.55 -19.94 9.60
CA VAL A 227 -6.88 -19.29 8.47
C VAL A 227 -7.87 -18.34 7.82
N LYS A 228 -7.49 -17.06 7.74
CA LYS A 228 -8.30 -15.99 7.17
C LYS A 228 -7.58 -15.35 5.99
N LYS A 229 -8.34 -14.88 5.01
CA LYS A 229 -7.88 -14.07 3.88
C LYS A 229 -8.51 -12.70 3.97
N GLU A 230 -7.69 -11.67 3.80
CA GLU A 230 -8.10 -10.27 3.76
C GLU A 230 -7.78 -9.70 2.37
N LEU A 231 -8.75 -8.98 1.79
CA LEU A 231 -8.63 -8.31 0.50
C LEU A 231 -8.45 -6.81 0.70
N TYR A 232 -7.55 -6.22 -0.08
CA TYR A 232 -7.21 -4.80 0.01
C TYR A 232 -7.63 -4.04 -1.25
N THR A 233 -7.81 -2.74 -1.09
CA THR A 233 -8.16 -1.81 -2.17
C THR A 233 -6.96 -0.90 -2.45
N PRO A 234 -6.64 -0.59 -3.72
CA PRO A 234 -5.58 0.37 -4.07
C PRO A 234 -5.87 1.76 -3.49
N LEU A 235 -4.82 2.52 -3.18
CA LEU A 235 -4.89 3.85 -2.56
C LEU A 235 -5.87 4.78 -3.28
N LEU A 236 -5.80 4.82 -4.60
CA LEU A 236 -6.65 5.69 -5.42
C LEU A 236 -8.14 5.43 -5.18
N LEU A 237 -8.55 4.16 -5.11
CA LEU A 237 -9.94 3.77 -4.89
C LEU A 237 -10.34 3.89 -3.42
N ALA A 238 -9.44 3.56 -2.49
CA ALA A 238 -9.68 3.70 -1.06
C ALA A 238 -9.88 5.17 -0.67
N ASN A 239 -9.15 6.09 -1.32
CA ASN A 239 -9.29 7.53 -1.11
C ASN A 239 -10.67 8.08 -1.52
N SER A 240 -11.32 7.49 -2.52
CA SER A 240 -12.68 7.88 -2.94
C SER A 240 -13.79 7.01 -2.32
N SER A 241 -13.43 6.04 -1.47
CA SER A 241 -14.39 5.09 -0.91
C SER A 241 -15.23 5.70 0.22
N PRO A 242 -16.48 5.24 0.42
CA PRO A 242 -17.31 5.65 1.55
C PRO A 242 -16.81 5.05 2.86
N LEU A 243 -17.36 5.53 3.97
CA LEU A 243 -17.17 4.89 5.27
C LEU A 243 -17.85 3.52 5.32
N PRO A 244 -17.36 2.59 6.16
CA PRO A 244 -18.03 1.33 6.43
C PRO A 244 -19.50 1.51 6.80
N SER A 245 -20.36 0.60 6.33
CA SER A 245 -21.80 0.64 6.58
C SER A 245 -22.13 0.61 8.09
N GLU A 246 -21.29 -0.02 8.90
CA GLU A 246 -21.41 -0.08 10.35
C GLU A 246 -21.31 1.30 10.99
N ILE A 247 -20.52 2.20 10.39
CA ILE A 247 -20.36 3.59 10.81
C ILE A 247 -21.51 4.43 10.26
N LEU A 248 -21.78 4.33 8.95
CA LEU A 248 -22.83 5.11 8.27
C LEU A 248 -24.22 4.91 8.91
N ASN A 249 -24.55 3.68 9.32
CA ASN A 249 -25.84 3.35 9.91
C ASN A 249 -26.00 3.82 11.38
N ARG A 250 -24.95 4.40 11.99
CA ARG A 250 -24.93 4.76 13.42
C ARG A 250 -24.45 6.18 13.61
N ASN A 251 -25.39 7.12 13.77
CA ASN A 251 -25.11 8.55 14.02
C ASN A 251 -24.08 8.82 15.14
N ARG A 252 -24.07 8.00 16.20
CA ARG A 252 -23.07 8.13 17.28
C ARG A 252 -21.65 7.86 16.77
N LEU A 253 -21.45 6.87 15.90
CA LEU A 253 -20.15 6.52 15.34
C LEU A 253 -19.70 7.55 14.30
N LEU A 254 -20.62 8.09 13.50
CA LEU A 254 -20.32 9.21 12.58
C LEU A 254 -19.70 10.40 13.33
N LYS A 255 -20.22 10.72 14.52
CA LYS A 255 -19.67 11.79 15.37
C LYS A 255 -18.29 11.49 15.96
N GLN A 256 -17.86 10.23 15.93
CA GLN A 256 -16.54 9.79 16.42
C GLN A 256 -15.52 9.67 15.28
N VAL A 257 -15.92 9.83 14.03
CA VAL A 257 -14.98 9.85 12.91
C VAL A 257 -14.15 11.12 13.00
N THR A 258 -12.82 10.98 13.01
CA THR A 258 -11.94 12.15 13.08
C THR A 258 -12.10 13.02 11.82
N PRO A 259 -12.20 14.36 11.96
CA PRO A 259 -12.17 15.27 10.81
C PRO A 259 -10.86 15.19 10.02
N LEU A 260 -9.81 14.60 10.58
CA LEU A 260 -8.53 14.36 9.91
C LEU A 260 -8.71 13.63 8.58
N LEU A 261 -9.61 12.64 8.50
CA LEU A 261 -9.86 11.91 7.25
C LEU A 261 -10.38 12.86 6.16
N SER A 262 -11.28 13.79 6.50
CA SER A 262 -11.79 14.79 5.54
C SER A 262 -10.69 15.76 5.12
N CYS A 263 -9.86 16.20 6.07
CA CYS A 263 -8.77 17.16 5.84
C CYS A 263 -7.63 16.55 5.01
N LEU A 264 -7.27 15.28 5.24
CA LEU A 264 -6.26 14.57 4.46
C LEU A 264 -6.71 14.39 3.00
N ARG A 265 -7.97 13.98 2.78
CA ARG A 265 -8.54 13.90 1.42
C ARG A 265 -8.52 15.25 0.71
N ALA A 266 -8.87 16.31 1.44
CA ALA A 266 -8.86 17.67 0.89
C ALA A 266 -7.43 18.17 0.60
N LEU A 267 -6.45 17.80 1.42
CA LEU A 267 -5.03 18.11 1.20
C LEU A 267 -4.55 17.48 -0.11
N TRP A 268 -4.83 16.19 -0.31
CA TRP A 268 -4.43 15.50 -1.53
C TRP A 268 -5.10 16.04 -2.79
N ASP A 269 -6.38 16.41 -2.72
CA ASP A 269 -7.06 17.05 -3.85
C ASP A 269 -6.48 18.46 -4.12
N PHE A 270 -6.12 19.21 -3.07
CA PHE A 270 -5.46 20.50 -3.21
C PHE A 270 -4.09 20.38 -3.88
N GLU A 271 -3.24 19.44 -3.41
CA GLU A 271 -1.92 19.17 -3.98
C GLU A 271 -2.01 18.69 -5.43
N LYS A 272 -2.98 17.84 -5.73
CA LYS A 272 -3.22 17.35 -7.09
C LYS A 272 -3.57 18.48 -8.06
N GLU A 273 -4.36 19.46 -7.64
CA GLU A 273 -4.79 20.57 -8.48
C GLU A 273 -3.73 21.66 -8.63
N LEU A 274 -3.03 21.99 -7.54
CA LEU A 274 -2.13 23.16 -7.48
C LEU A 274 -0.64 22.78 -7.51
N GLY A 275 -0.29 21.51 -7.39
CA GLY A 275 1.09 21.01 -7.40
C GLY A 275 1.90 21.42 -6.17
N ARG A 276 1.24 21.87 -5.10
CA ARG A 276 1.87 22.30 -3.84
C ARG A 276 0.91 22.17 -2.66
N ALA A 277 1.45 22.12 -1.46
CA ALA A 277 0.67 22.20 -0.22
C ALA A 277 0.02 23.59 -0.02
N PRO A 278 -1.07 23.68 0.77
CA PRO A 278 -1.68 24.95 1.16
C PRO A 278 -0.70 25.82 1.96
N THR A 279 -0.68 27.13 1.67
CA THR A 279 0.03 28.13 2.47
C THR A 279 -0.91 28.82 3.46
N HIS A 280 -0.37 29.69 4.32
CA HIS A 280 -1.16 30.52 5.23
C HIS A 280 -1.85 31.72 4.54
N SER A 281 -1.89 31.77 3.21
CA SER A 281 -2.58 32.84 2.47
C SER A 281 -4.10 32.70 2.60
N HIS A 282 -4.82 33.83 2.66
CA HIS A 282 -6.28 33.83 2.77
C HIS A 282 -6.96 33.04 1.63
N THR A 283 -6.41 33.08 0.42
CA THR A 283 -6.90 32.33 -0.74
C THR A 283 -6.79 30.83 -0.57
N ASP A 284 -5.63 30.35 -0.09
CA ASP A 284 -5.41 28.93 0.13
C ASP A 284 -6.25 28.40 1.29
N LEU A 285 -6.36 29.17 2.38
CA LEU A 285 -7.22 28.82 3.52
C LEU A 285 -8.69 28.67 3.09
N GLN A 286 -9.19 29.59 2.25
CA GLN A 286 -10.55 29.53 1.74
C GLN A 286 -10.74 28.31 0.81
N ALA A 287 -9.83 28.11 -0.14
CA ALA A 287 -9.88 26.99 -1.07
C ALA A 287 -9.83 25.63 -0.34
N PHE A 288 -8.93 25.49 0.63
CA PHE A 288 -8.82 24.29 1.45
C PHE A 288 -10.07 24.05 2.30
N THR A 289 -10.62 25.09 2.92
CA THR A 289 -11.84 24.97 3.73
C THR A 289 -13.03 24.48 2.89
N THR A 290 -13.16 25.00 1.66
CA THR A 290 -14.18 24.54 0.70
C THR A 290 -14.01 23.05 0.40
N LYS A 291 -12.80 22.61 0.03
CA LYS A 291 -12.49 21.20 -0.25
C LYS A 291 -12.72 20.30 0.96
N ALA A 292 -12.26 20.71 2.14
CA ALA A 292 -12.48 19.96 3.38
C ALA A 292 -13.97 19.78 3.67
N THR A 293 -14.78 20.83 3.44
CA THR A 293 -16.23 20.77 3.60
C THR A 293 -16.87 19.82 2.58
N GLU A 294 -16.43 19.84 1.33
CA GLU A 294 -16.89 18.91 0.28
C GLU A 294 -16.57 17.46 0.67
N LYS A 295 -15.32 17.16 1.06
CA LYS A 295 -14.92 15.82 1.52
C LYS A 295 -15.66 15.35 2.76
N HIS A 296 -15.95 16.27 3.67
CA HIS A 296 -16.74 15.97 4.86
C HIS A 296 -18.19 15.58 4.50
N ARG A 297 -18.79 16.24 3.49
CA ARG A 297 -20.11 15.89 2.95
C ARG A 297 -20.08 14.58 2.17
N GLU A 298 -19.07 14.34 1.35
CA GLU A 298 -18.89 13.07 0.62
C GLU A 298 -18.84 11.87 1.59
N LEU A 299 -18.21 12.04 2.75
CA LEU A 299 -18.16 11.04 3.83
C LEU A 299 -19.46 10.96 4.66
N GLN A 300 -20.46 11.78 4.36
CA GLN A 300 -21.74 11.87 5.09
C GLN A 300 -21.56 12.19 6.59
N LEU A 301 -20.51 12.95 6.93
CA LEU A 301 -20.23 13.31 8.31
C LEU A 301 -21.06 14.53 8.76
N PRO A 302 -21.45 14.63 10.04
CA PRO A 302 -22.17 15.78 10.55
C PRO A 302 -21.30 17.03 10.54
N MET A 303 -21.77 18.11 9.90
CA MET A 303 -20.99 19.35 9.72
C MET A 303 -20.53 19.98 11.04
N GLU A 304 -21.20 19.70 12.16
CA GLU A 304 -20.77 20.17 13.48
C GLU A 304 -19.43 19.59 13.94
N THR A 305 -18.97 18.48 13.33
CA THR A 305 -17.71 17.83 13.69
C THR A 305 -16.49 18.48 13.02
N LEU A 306 -16.68 19.16 11.89
CA LEU A 306 -15.62 19.92 11.20
C LEU A 306 -15.48 21.33 11.78
N ARG A 307 -14.81 21.43 12.95
CA ARG A 307 -14.58 22.70 13.64
C ARG A 307 -13.52 23.56 12.94
N SER A 308 -13.71 24.88 12.89
CA SER A 308 -12.71 25.81 12.33
C SER A 308 -11.37 25.80 13.08
N GLU A 309 -11.38 25.46 14.37
CA GLU A 309 -10.17 25.28 15.18
C GLU A 309 -9.33 24.12 14.67
N PHE A 310 -9.96 22.97 14.40
CA PHE A 310 -9.30 21.79 13.84
C PHE A 310 -8.69 22.09 12.47
N LEU A 311 -9.45 22.74 11.57
CA LEU A 311 -8.96 23.12 10.25
C LEU A 311 -7.71 24.00 10.32
N ARG A 312 -7.70 24.99 11.23
CA ARG A 312 -6.53 25.85 11.44
C ARG A 312 -5.35 25.09 12.01
N SER A 313 -5.58 24.24 13.01
CA SER A 313 -4.52 23.41 13.59
C SER A 313 -3.91 22.49 12.53
N PHE A 314 -4.74 21.77 11.77
CA PHE A 314 -4.28 20.92 10.67
C PHE A 314 -3.41 21.68 9.67
N LEU A 315 -3.88 22.83 9.17
CA LEU A 315 -3.14 23.65 8.20
C LEU A 315 -1.81 24.20 8.74
N GLN A 316 -1.72 24.49 10.05
CA GLN A 316 -0.48 24.93 10.70
C GLN A 316 0.54 23.80 10.84
N ASN A 317 0.08 22.55 10.87
CA ASN A 317 0.93 21.38 11.07
C ASN A 317 1.39 20.73 9.75
N ILE A 318 0.85 21.13 8.59
CA ILE A 318 1.26 20.57 7.29
C ILE A 318 2.76 20.75 7.07
N GLY A 319 3.41 19.68 6.63
CA GLY A 319 4.85 19.66 6.34
C GLY A 319 5.76 19.66 7.57
N SER A 320 5.21 19.79 8.78
CA SER A 320 5.97 19.72 10.02
C SER A 320 6.14 18.27 10.48
N GLU A 321 7.26 17.97 11.11
CA GLU A 321 7.54 16.64 11.67
C GLU A 321 7.74 16.75 13.17
N MET A 322 7.02 15.91 13.92
CA MET A 322 7.17 15.82 15.37
C MET A 322 7.67 14.44 15.76
N SER A 323 8.77 14.39 16.51
CA SER A 323 9.40 13.14 16.93
C SER A 323 8.42 12.17 17.65
N PRO A 324 7.54 12.61 18.58
CA PRO A 324 6.57 11.69 19.20
C PRO A 324 5.56 11.08 18.22
N VAL A 325 5.12 11.86 17.23
CA VAL A 325 4.13 11.43 16.23
C VAL A 325 4.75 10.45 15.25
N THR A 326 5.93 10.77 14.75
CA THR A 326 6.69 9.90 13.84
C THR A 326 7.12 8.60 14.54
N ALA A 327 7.44 8.64 15.85
CA ALA A 327 7.70 7.44 16.64
C ALA A 327 6.46 6.55 16.78
N PHE A 328 5.29 7.13 17.07
CA PHE A 328 4.03 6.39 17.15
C PHE A 328 3.69 5.73 15.80
N LEU A 329 3.66 6.53 14.73
CA LEU A 329 3.30 6.06 13.39
C LEU A 329 4.32 5.04 12.86
N GLY A 330 5.61 5.33 13.01
CA GLY A 330 6.68 4.47 12.52
C GLY A 330 6.74 3.13 13.25
N ALA A 331 6.51 3.12 14.57
CA ALA A 331 6.38 1.87 15.32
C ALA A 331 5.16 1.06 14.88
N HIS A 332 4.00 1.72 14.71
CA HIS A 332 2.76 1.03 14.34
C HIS A 332 2.82 0.45 12.92
N LEU A 333 3.39 1.19 11.96
CA LEU A 333 3.63 0.72 10.59
C LEU A 333 4.62 -0.45 10.57
N ALA A 334 5.78 -0.31 11.23
CA ALA A 334 6.78 -1.37 11.27
C ALA A 334 6.26 -2.64 11.97
N GLN A 335 5.46 -2.49 13.03
CA GLN A 335 4.82 -3.62 13.70
C GLN A 335 3.86 -4.36 12.76
N ASP A 336 3.06 -3.63 11.97
CA ASP A 336 2.16 -4.25 10.99
C ASP A 336 2.93 -5.00 9.90
N VAL A 337 4.03 -4.41 9.41
CA VAL A 337 4.96 -5.07 8.46
C VAL A 337 5.49 -6.39 9.04
N ILE A 338 5.94 -6.39 10.31
CA ILE A 338 6.43 -7.60 10.97
C ILE A 338 5.30 -8.63 11.14
N ASN A 339 4.10 -8.19 11.48
CA ASN A 339 2.92 -9.04 11.60
C ASN A 339 2.54 -9.70 10.26
N VAL A 340 2.62 -8.95 9.15
CA VAL A 340 2.40 -9.46 7.79
C VAL A 340 3.44 -10.49 7.40
N LEU A 341 4.72 -10.26 7.69
CA LEU A 341 5.80 -11.23 7.45
C LEU A 341 5.63 -12.50 8.30
N GLY A 342 5.13 -12.34 9.52
CA GLY A 342 4.84 -13.44 10.44
C GLY A 342 3.56 -14.22 10.12
N ALA A 343 2.60 -13.61 9.41
CA ALA A 343 1.28 -14.15 9.07
C ALA A 343 0.50 -14.73 10.27
N ARG A 344 0.67 -14.15 11.46
CA ARG A 344 0.10 -14.65 12.74
C ARG A 344 -0.90 -13.71 13.39
N GLU A 345 -0.97 -12.48 12.92
CA GLU A 345 -1.89 -11.47 13.44
C GLU A 345 -2.72 -10.88 12.31
N GLN A 346 -3.82 -10.24 12.69
CA GLN A 346 -4.63 -9.52 11.73
C GLN A 346 -3.92 -8.20 11.37
N PRO A 347 -3.63 -7.96 10.08
CA PRO A 347 -3.03 -6.70 9.65
C PRO A 347 -4.00 -5.51 9.72
N ILE A 348 -3.46 -4.30 9.62
CA ILE A 348 -4.19 -3.04 9.46
C ILE A 348 -5.06 -3.11 8.20
N GLN A 349 -6.31 -2.64 8.29
CA GLN A 349 -7.27 -2.60 7.18
C GLN A 349 -8.09 -1.30 7.18
N ASN A 350 -7.87 -0.37 6.25
CA ASN A 350 -6.62 -0.15 5.50
C ASN A 350 -6.01 1.21 5.82
N PHE A 351 -6.73 2.08 6.54
CA PHE A 351 -6.27 3.40 6.91
C PHE A 351 -6.25 3.58 8.42
N VAL A 352 -5.10 3.94 8.98
CA VAL A 352 -4.97 4.47 10.33
C VAL A 352 -4.91 5.99 10.22
N MET A 353 -5.70 6.69 11.03
CA MET A 353 -5.66 8.15 11.15
C MET A 353 -5.21 8.50 12.56
N PHE A 354 -4.04 9.09 12.72
CA PHE A 354 -3.52 9.50 14.02
C PHE A 354 -3.79 10.98 14.28
N ASP A 355 -4.46 11.24 15.39
CA ASP A 355 -4.75 12.56 15.92
C ASP A 355 -4.04 12.73 17.27
N GLY A 356 -2.96 13.50 17.28
CA GLY A 356 -2.16 13.75 18.47
C GLY A 356 -2.75 14.76 19.44
N GLU A 357 -3.79 15.52 19.05
CA GLU A 357 -4.50 16.40 19.99
C GLU A 357 -5.43 15.57 20.90
N GLU A 358 -6.06 14.54 20.34
CA GLU A 358 -6.97 13.64 21.05
C GLU A 358 -6.29 12.33 21.50
N PHE A 359 -5.04 12.08 21.08
CA PHE A 359 -4.27 10.84 21.28
C PHE A 359 -5.01 9.59 20.79
N GLN A 360 -5.64 9.68 19.62
CA GLN A 360 -6.40 8.59 19.02
C GLN A 360 -5.83 8.16 17.67
N ALA A 361 -5.93 6.87 17.37
CA ALA A 361 -5.49 6.28 16.11
C ALA A 361 -6.57 5.36 15.50
N PRO A 362 -7.80 5.86 15.22
CA PRO A 362 -8.84 5.02 14.64
C PRO A 362 -8.41 4.42 13.30
N VAL A 363 -8.88 3.19 13.05
CA VAL A 363 -8.69 2.48 11.80
C VAL A 363 -9.99 2.50 11.00
N TYR A 364 -9.92 2.93 9.73
CA TYR A 364 -11.03 2.97 8.80
C TYR A 364 -10.76 1.98 7.66
N SER A 365 -11.67 1.02 7.49
CA SER A 365 -11.67 0.08 6.36
C SER A 365 -12.38 0.74 5.18
N LEU A 366 -11.61 1.32 4.25
CA LEU A 366 -12.14 2.11 3.14
C LEU A 366 -12.05 1.31 1.84
N HIS A 367 -13.21 0.85 1.36
CA HIS A 367 -13.35 0.03 0.16
C HIS A 367 -14.53 0.53 -0.68
N PRO A 368 -14.44 0.44 -2.02
CA PRO A 368 -15.55 0.83 -2.89
C PRO A 368 -16.74 -0.10 -2.66
N ILE A 369 -17.94 0.44 -2.88
CA ILE A 369 -19.15 -0.37 -2.89
C ILE A 369 -19.17 -1.11 -4.23
N PHE A 370 -18.93 -2.42 -4.19
CA PHE A 370 -19.25 -3.29 -5.31
C PHE A 370 -20.72 -3.70 -5.15
N ASP A 371 -21.56 -3.32 -6.12
CA ASP A 371 -22.92 -3.84 -6.17
C ASP A 371 -22.83 -5.33 -6.53
N ASP A 372 -23.53 -6.20 -5.79
CA ASP A 372 -23.50 -7.67 -5.94
C ASP A 372 -23.84 -8.17 -7.37
N GLY A 373 -24.25 -7.27 -8.27
CA GLY A 373 -24.54 -7.56 -9.68
C GLY A 373 -23.33 -7.72 -10.60
N LEU A 374 -22.12 -7.30 -10.19
CA LEU A 374 -20.91 -7.45 -11.02
C LEU A 374 -20.36 -8.89 -11.01
N ASP A 375 -20.59 -9.65 -9.93
CA ASP A 375 -20.21 -11.06 -9.84
C ASP A 375 -20.97 -11.93 -10.86
N ALA A 376 -22.19 -11.54 -11.24
CA ALA A 376 -22.97 -12.25 -12.26
C ALA A 376 -22.42 -12.03 -13.69
N VAL A 377 -21.79 -10.88 -13.95
CA VAL A 377 -21.18 -10.57 -15.25
C VAL A 377 -19.83 -11.26 -15.40
N VAL A 378 -19.06 -11.39 -14.30
CA VAL A 378 -17.76 -12.08 -14.30
C VAL A 378 -17.94 -13.61 -14.35
N ASN A 379 -18.94 -14.17 -13.67
CA ASN A 379 -19.19 -15.61 -13.65
C ASN A 379 -19.98 -16.14 -14.88
N GLY A 380 -20.54 -15.26 -15.71
CA GLY A 380 -21.37 -15.62 -16.87
C GLY A 380 -20.64 -15.80 -18.20
N VAL A 381 -19.35 -15.44 -18.30
CA VAL A 381 -18.59 -15.51 -19.55
C VAL A 381 -17.77 -16.80 -19.58
N SER A 382 -18.31 -17.83 -20.22
CA SER A 382 -17.57 -19.06 -20.53
C SER A 382 -16.37 -18.74 -21.43
N VAL A 383 -15.16 -18.88 -20.88
CA VAL A 383 -13.90 -18.75 -21.61
C VAL A 383 -13.78 -19.90 -22.60
N VAL A 384 -13.90 -19.62 -23.90
CA VAL A 384 -13.51 -20.56 -24.95
C VAL A 384 -11.97 -20.60 -24.96
N PRO A 385 -11.33 -21.77 -24.77
CA PRO A 385 -9.88 -21.85 -24.79
C PRO A 385 -9.36 -21.61 -26.21
N ALA A 386 -8.25 -20.86 -26.31
CA ALA A 386 -7.56 -20.62 -27.57
C ALA A 386 -7.02 -21.94 -28.16
N ALA A 387 -7.75 -22.52 -29.10
CA ALA A 387 -7.30 -23.67 -29.86
C ALA A 387 -6.69 -23.23 -31.21
N GLN A 388 -5.41 -23.57 -31.35
CA GLN A 388 -4.72 -24.02 -32.57
C GLN A 388 -4.80 -23.14 -33.83
N VAL A 389 -3.66 -22.52 -34.14
CA VAL A 389 -3.34 -22.03 -35.49
C VAL A 389 -3.34 -23.22 -36.46
N VAL A 390 -4.40 -23.35 -37.25
CA VAL A 390 -4.44 -24.24 -38.41
C VAL A 390 -3.98 -23.44 -39.62
N THR A 391 -2.79 -23.79 -40.12
CA THR A 391 -2.34 -23.37 -41.46
C THR A 391 -3.19 -24.04 -42.53
N VAL A 392 -3.81 -23.24 -43.41
CA VAL A 392 -4.29 -23.70 -44.73
C VAL A 392 -3.80 -22.70 -45.78
N GLY A 393 -3.11 -23.21 -46.80
CA GLY A 393 -2.31 -22.43 -47.74
C GLY A 393 -3.07 -21.83 -48.93
N GLY A 394 -2.63 -20.62 -49.30
CA GLY A 394 -2.51 -20.03 -50.65
C GLY A 394 -3.78 -19.72 -51.48
N PRO A 395 -3.67 -18.87 -52.55
CA PRO A 395 -2.48 -18.15 -53.03
C PRO A 395 -2.64 -16.62 -53.20
N SER A 396 -1.46 -15.97 -53.22
CA SER A 396 -1.09 -14.77 -54.01
C SER A 396 -1.98 -13.52 -54.00
N ASN A 397 -1.50 -12.48 -53.33
CA ASN A 397 -0.95 -11.31 -54.03
C ASN A 397 0.04 -10.58 -53.13
N ALA A 398 1.31 -10.63 -53.54
CA ALA A 398 2.37 -9.82 -52.95
C ALA A 398 2.13 -8.35 -53.34
N MET A 399 2.14 -7.45 -52.37
CA MET A 399 2.45 -6.06 -52.63
C MET A 399 3.46 -5.57 -51.60
N VAL A 400 4.48 -4.95 -52.16
CA VAL A 400 5.80 -4.62 -51.62
C VAL A 400 5.72 -3.50 -50.58
N ILE A 401 6.56 -3.60 -49.55
CA ILE A 401 6.83 -2.51 -48.60
C ILE A 401 7.47 -1.37 -49.39
N GLY A 402 6.76 -0.24 -49.50
CA GLY A 402 7.23 0.98 -50.17
C GLY A 402 7.26 2.16 -49.20
N ASP A 403 8.34 2.93 -49.31
CA ASP A 403 8.73 4.10 -48.53
C ASP A 403 7.64 5.17 -48.39
N TRP A 404 7.54 5.76 -47.19
CA TRP A 404 6.78 6.98 -46.94
C TRP A 404 7.57 8.20 -47.43
N GLN A 405 7.20 8.74 -48.59
CA GLN A 405 7.58 10.09 -49.02
C GLN A 405 6.52 11.12 -48.63
N HIS A 406 7.01 12.33 -48.33
CA HIS A 406 6.24 13.51 -47.96
C HIS A 406 5.09 13.84 -48.92
N GLY A 407 3.93 14.09 -48.32
CA GLY A 407 2.97 15.08 -48.81
C GLY A 407 1.75 14.50 -49.52
N GLU A 408 0.68 14.26 -48.76
CA GLU A 408 -0.69 14.42 -49.27
C GLU A 408 -1.62 14.89 -48.14
N LYS A 409 -2.30 16.01 -48.39
CA LYS A 409 -3.36 16.59 -47.56
C LYS A 409 -4.69 15.97 -47.98
N ILE A 410 -5.52 15.55 -47.02
CA ILE A 410 -6.98 15.44 -47.19
C ILE A 410 -7.66 16.05 -45.94
N PRO A 411 -8.76 16.81 -46.09
CA PRO A 411 -9.14 17.91 -45.19
C PRO A 411 -10.24 17.55 -44.19
N GLY A 412 -10.30 18.29 -43.08
CA GLY A 412 -11.43 18.20 -42.16
C GLY A 412 -11.17 18.67 -40.73
N TYR A 413 -10.51 19.81 -40.54
CA TYR A 413 -10.49 20.49 -39.23
C TYR A 413 -10.73 21.98 -39.45
N GLY A 414 -11.96 22.39 -39.18
CA GLY A 414 -12.37 23.78 -39.12
C GLY A 414 -13.57 23.85 -38.18
N LEU A 415 -13.38 24.57 -37.06
CA LEU A 415 -14.41 25.05 -36.14
C LEU A 415 -15.01 24.02 -35.16
N PHE A 416 -14.31 23.77 -34.05
CA PHE A 416 -14.93 23.48 -32.74
C PHE A 416 -14.02 24.06 -31.64
N PHE A 417 -13.82 25.36 -31.66
CA PHE A 417 -13.14 26.14 -30.62
C PHE A 417 -13.88 27.50 -30.49
N SER A 418 -15.16 27.47 -30.12
CA SER A 418 -15.87 28.60 -29.50
C SER A 418 -17.28 28.31 -28.95
N GLU A 419 -17.78 27.07 -28.96
CA GLU A 419 -19.15 26.74 -28.48
C GLU A 419 -19.18 25.69 -27.36
N MET A 420 -18.20 25.71 -26.45
CA MET A 420 -18.24 24.90 -25.21
C MET A 420 -18.06 25.75 -23.95
N PHE A 421 -18.39 27.03 -24.04
CA PHE A 421 -18.47 27.96 -22.90
C PHE A 421 -19.63 28.95 -23.12
N GLN A 422 -20.83 28.43 -23.31
CA GLN A 422 -22.06 29.19 -23.11
C GLN A 422 -23.18 28.19 -22.84
N ASP A 423 -23.90 28.42 -21.75
CA ASP A 423 -24.96 27.60 -21.16
C ASP A 423 -24.54 26.29 -20.48
N THR A 424 -24.24 26.39 -19.18
CA THR A 424 -25.06 25.75 -18.13
C THR A 424 -24.66 26.32 -16.77
N HIS A 425 -25.52 27.20 -16.25
CA HIS A 425 -25.72 27.33 -14.81
C HIS A 425 -26.45 26.07 -14.33
N ASP A 426 -25.73 24.99 -13.99
CA ASP A 426 -26.24 24.05 -13.01
C ASP A 426 -25.13 23.17 -12.42
N SER A 427 -25.09 23.15 -11.10
CA SER A 427 -24.17 22.37 -10.28
C SER A 427 -24.78 21.01 -10.01
N SER A 428 -24.36 19.96 -10.72
CA SER A 428 -24.35 18.55 -10.26
C SER A 428 -23.90 17.62 -11.39
N SER A 429 -23.16 16.57 -11.03
CA SER A 429 -22.75 15.42 -11.85
C SER A 429 -21.58 15.62 -12.85
N PHE A 430 -20.35 15.60 -12.34
CA PHE A 430 -19.24 15.03 -13.10
C PHE A 430 -19.24 13.51 -12.88
N THR A 431 -19.60 12.74 -13.89
CA THR A 431 -19.54 11.27 -13.83
C THR A 431 -18.12 10.77 -14.05
N LEU A 432 -17.80 9.62 -13.43
CA LEU A 432 -16.49 8.95 -13.48
C LEU A 432 -15.94 8.79 -14.92
N GLY A 433 -16.83 8.67 -15.92
CA GLY A 433 -16.47 8.53 -17.33
C GLY A 433 -15.75 9.73 -17.94
N THR A 434 -16.04 10.96 -17.48
CA THR A 434 -15.43 12.18 -18.04
C THR A 434 -14.00 12.38 -17.54
N GLN A 435 -13.70 11.94 -16.31
CA GLN A 435 -12.33 11.93 -15.77
C GLN A 435 -11.47 10.83 -16.41
N VAL A 436 -12.09 9.72 -16.80
CA VAL A 436 -11.43 8.58 -17.46
C VAL A 436 -11.01 8.91 -18.90
N ASN A 437 -11.84 9.64 -19.66
CA ASN A 437 -11.52 10.00 -21.05
C ASN A 437 -10.35 10.99 -21.17
N PHE A 438 -10.22 11.92 -20.23
CA PHE A 438 -9.09 12.88 -20.21
C PHE A 438 -7.73 12.18 -20.04
N PHE A 439 -7.70 11.00 -19.41
CA PHE A 439 -6.48 10.23 -19.17
C PHE A 439 -6.07 9.39 -20.39
N ALA A 440 -7.05 8.90 -21.17
CA ALA A 440 -6.82 8.09 -22.36
C ALA A 440 -6.13 8.88 -23.49
N GLU A 441 -6.51 10.15 -23.69
CA GLU A 441 -5.94 11.00 -24.75
C GLU A 441 -4.47 11.40 -24.50
N ARG A 442 -4.00 11.41 -23.24
CA ARG A 442 -2.64 11.87 -22.90
C ARG A 442 -1.59 10.76 -22.81
N PHE A 443 -1.99 9.52 -22.58
CA PHE A 443 -1.04 8.42 -22.30
C PHE A 443 -1.16 7.21 -23.24
N GLY A 444 -2.12 7.16 -24.16
CA GLY A 444 -2.21 6.09 -25.15
C GLY A 444 -2.44 4.70 -24.55
N VAL A 445 -3.06 4.62 -23.36
CA VAL A 445 -3.34 3.37 -22.65
C VAL A 445 -4.85 3.10 -22.70
N ASP A 446 -5.24 1.95 -23.26
CA ASP A 446 -6.63 1.49 -23.30
C ASP A 446 -7.08 1.10 -21.88
N ILE A 447 -7.76 2.02 -21.21
CA ILE A 447 -8.28 1.85 -19.83
C ILE A 447 -9.29 0.69 -19.75
N ILE A 448 -9.99 0.33 -20.84
CA ILE A 448 -10.89 -0.82 -20.85
C ILE A 448 -10.08 -2.12 -20.76
N ALA A 449 -8.88 -2.17 -21.37
CA ALA A 449 -7.96 -3.29 -21.19
C ALA A 449 -7.34 -3.31 -19.78
N MET A 450 -7.11 -2.14 -19.17
CA MET A 450 -6.63 -2.03 -17.79
C MET A 450 -7.69 -2.53 -16.78
N ILE A 451 -8.94 -2.07 -16.91
CA ILE A 451 -10.07 -2.54 -16.09
C ILE A 451 -10.32 -4.04 -16.30
N ARG A 452 -10.22 -4.54 -17.55
CA ARG A 452 -10.33 -5.98 -17.84
C ARG A 452 -9.23 -6.79 -17.17
N LYS A 453 -7.99 -6.30 -17.06
CA LYS A 453 -6.93 -6.98 -16.29
C LYS A 453 -7.07 -6.81 -14.77
N PHE A 454 -7.60 -5.68 -14.30
CA PHE A 454 -7.84 -5.40 -12.86
C PHE A 454 -8.98 -6.23 -12.26
N VAL A 455 -9.99 -6.62 -13.05
CA VAL A 455 -11.13 -7.45 -12.58
C VAL A 455 -10.80 -8.95 -12.64
N ILE A 456 -9.84 -9.39 -13.46
CA ILE A 456 -9.52 -10.82 -13.66
C ILE A 456 -8.61 -11.40 -12.54
N VAL A 457 -8.19 -10.60 -11.55
CA VAL A 457 -7.47 -11.07 -10.34
C VAL A 457 -8.35 -10.98 -9.07
N LEU A 458 -9.67 -11.04 -9.24
CA LEU A 458 -10.62 -11.30 -8.15
C LEU A 458 -10.92 -12.80 -8.02
#